data_AF-A0A520R0J4-F1
#
_entry.id   AF-A0A520R0J4-F1
#
_cell.length_a   1.000
_cell.length_b   1.000
_cell.length_c   1.000
_cell.angle_alpha   90.00
_cell.angle_beta   90.00
_cell.angle_gamma   90.00
#
_symmetry.space_group_name_H-M   'P 1'
#
loop_
_entity.id
_entity.type
_entity.pdbx_description
1 polymer ?
#
loop_
_entity_poly.entity_id
_entity_poly.type
_entity_poly.pdbx_seq_one_letter_code
_entity_poly.pdbx_strand_id
1 'polypeptide(L)'
;GYSGGGDECPNGVVHAALTVFPADGEARDSGPLAFVALAVDFAVRPDGSRFYVASAAGAASSDTSVPFAGIAGSLLAVEASASSRPCIESPPVVDGPTGAVEMAPDGTLLSLSADGDELHLLGDRGGDVRTVRVAAPIGHPRGYRLFHMQTPAFLACASCHPEGAEDGFVWNFQPAGPRRTQTLTGGIMDTAPFHWSGDQPGMHDIMRGTLLERMQTSFDADDVDAISAWVDSLPAPRGDTRDAAAIERGRGHFGSAGCADCHSGDAMTDNTNHLVGTGEPFQSPSLVAVSHRAPFFHDGRAARLADTFIAGHGEAHALDADARADLVAYLRSL
;
A
#
# COMPACT_ATOMS: atom_id res chain seq x y z
N GLY A 1 9.96 2.21 -4.80
CA GLY A 1 10.11 2.79 -6.14
C GLY A 1 9.39 1.93 -7.16
N TYR A 2 9.21 2.45 -8.38
CA TYR A 2 8.59 1.74 -9.50
C TYR A 2 9.59 1.61 -10.64
N SER A 3 9.67 0.44 -11.25
CA SER A 3 10.53 0.16 -12.39
C SER A 3 9.85 -0.78 -13.36
N GLY A 4 10.17 -0.70 -14.65
CA GLY A 4 9.53 -1.52 -15.68
C GLY A 4 9.84 -3.02 -15.64
N GLY A 5 10.43 -3.54 -14.56
CA GLY A 5 11.06 -4.87 -14.51
C GLY A 5 12.25 -4.92 -15.46
N GLY A 6 13.47 -4.98 -14.94
CA GLY A 6 14.68 -4.94 -15.76
C GLY A 6 15.74 -5.92 -15.25
N ASP A 7 16.52 -6.47 -16.18
CA ASP A 7 17.56 -7.48 -15.95
C ASP A 7 18.69 -7.04 -15.00
N GLU A 8 18.74 -5.77 -14.59
CA GLU A 8 19.81 -5.21 -13.76
C GLU A 8 19.63 -5.46 -12.25
N CYS A 9 18.40 -5.72 -11.77
CA CYS A 9 18.15 -6.07 -10.37
C CYS A 9 16.95 -7.02 -10.23
N PRO A 10 17.08 -8.15 -9.51
CA PRO A 10 16.04 -9.18 -9.45
C PRO A 10 14.89 -8.75 -8.51
N ASN A 11 14.05 -7.86 -9.01
CA ASN A 11 12.90 -7.28 -8.31
C ASN A 11 11.64 -7.28 -9.21
N GLY A 12 10.49 -7.04 -8.58
CA GLY A 12 9.22 -6.85 -9.27
C GLY A 12 9.11 -5.46 -9.90
N VAL A 13 7.90 -5.13 -10.38
CA VAL A 13 7.57 -3.78 -10.88
C VAL A 13 7.58 -2.72 -9.76
N VAL A 14 7.50 -3.17 -8.52
CA VAL A 14 7.73 -2.39 -7.30
C VAL A 14 9.01 -2.91 -6.64
N HIS A 15 9.84 -2.00 -6.13
CA HIS A 15 11.08 -2.35 -5.42
C HIS A 15 11.28 -1.46 -4.18
N ALA A 16 11.96 -1.99 -3.17
CA ALA A 16 12.41 -1.20 -2.02
C ALA A 16 13.69 -0.42 -2.34
N ALA A 17 13.83 0.76 -1.75
CA ALA A 17 15.03 1.59 -1.77
C ALA A 17 15.10 2.38 -0.45
N LEU A 18 16.29 2.86 -0.09
CA LEU A 18 16.51 3.71 1.08
C LEU A 18 16.69 5.16 0.63
N THR A 19 15.93 6.07 1.21
CA THR A 19 16.09 7.51 0.99
C THR A 19 16.71 8.15 2.21
N VAL A 20 17.84 8.84 2.03
CA VAL A 20 18.46 9.67 3.06
C VAL A 20 18.07 11.12 2.81
N PHE A 21 17.70 11.84 3.87
CA PHE A 21 17.48 13.29 3.86
C PHE A 21 18.63 13.98 4.62
N PRO A 22 19.73 14.34 3.93
CA PRO A 22 20.84 15.07 4.54
C PRO A 22 20.43 16.51 4.90
N ALA A 23 21.27 17.15 5.73
CA ALA A 23 21.07 18.53 6.18
C ALA A 23 21.16 19.58 5.05
N ASP A 24 21.67 19.20 3.87
CA ASP A 24 21.67 20.04 2.67
C ASP A 24 20.29 20.17 2.01
N GLY A 25 19.31 19.36 2.46
CA GLY A 25 17.94 19.38 1.96
C GLY A 25 17.71 18.59 0.66
N GLU A 26 18.75 17.96 0.09
CA GLU A 26 18.61 17.14 -1.11
C GLU A 26 18.51 15.66 -0.75
N ALA A 27 17.31 15.10 -0.94
CA ALA A 27 17.08 13.68 -0.74
C ALA A 27 17.97 12.84 -1.67
N ARG A 28 18.53 11.76 -1.13
CA ARG A 28 19.41 10.83 -1.86
C ARG A 28 18.85 9.43 -1.75
N ASP A 29 18.43 8.87 -2.88
CA ASP A 29 17.92 7.52 -2.97
C ASP A 29 19.06 6.54 -3.22
N SER A 30 18.96 5.37 -2.58
CA SER A 30 19.78 4.22 -2.93
C SER A 30 19.31 3.61 -4.25
N GLY A 31 20.17 2.78 -4.85
CA GLY A 31 19.66 1.80 -5.82
C GLY A 31 18.64 0.84 -5.20
N PRO A 32 17.90 0.11 -6.05
CA PRO A 32 16.93 -0.88 -5.60
C PRO A 32 17.58 -1.99 -4.77
N LEU A 33 16.89 -2.40 -3.72
CA LEU A 33 17.25 -3.55 -2.89
C LEU A 33 16.77 -4.83 -3.58
N ALA A 34 17.69 -5.73 -3.91
CA ALA A 34 17.37 -6.98 -4.59
C ALA A 34 16.58 -7.92 -3.67
N PHE A 35 15.59 -8.61 -4.22
CA PHE A 35 14.78 -9.62 -3.52
C PHE A 35 13.98 -9.09 -2.31
N VAL A 36 13.71 -7.78 -2.27
CA VAL A 36 12.89 -7.15 -1.22
C VAL A 36 11.56 -6.69 -1.80
N ALA A 37 10.55 -7.56 -1.75
CA ALA A 37 9.21 -7.24 -2.26
C ALA A 37 8.42 -6.28 -1.36
N LEU A 38 8.68 -6.31 -0.04
CA LEU A 38 7.96 -5.50 0.94
C LEU A 38 8.85 -5.14 2.13
N ALA A 39 9.59 -4.03 2.01
CA ALA A 39 10.29 -3.45 3.15
C ALA A 39 9.28 -2.79 4.09
N VAL A 40 9.34 -3.13 5.38
CA VAL A 40 8.38 -2.63 6.40
C VAL A 40 9.04 -1.82 7.50
N ASP A 41 10.34 -2.01 7.71
CA ASP A 41 11.08 -1.33 8.77
C ASP A 41 12.59 -1.28 8.45
N PHE A 42 13.32 -0.40 9.11
CA PHE A 42 14.77 -0.33 8.99
C PHE A 42 15.45 0.18 10.25
N ALA A 43 16.69 -0.27 10.48
CA ALA A 43 17.57 0.19 11.55
C ALA A 43 18.93 0.62 11.00
N VAL A 44 19.62 1.50 11.71
CA VAL A 44 20.93 2.03 11.30
C VAL A 44 21.96 1.77 12.38
N ARG A 45 23.18 1.33 12.02
CA ARG A 45 24.28 1.30 13.00
C ARG A 45 24.57 2.72 13.50
N PRO A 46 25.00 2.88 14.77
CA PRO A 46 25.27 4.21 15.33
C PRO A 46 26.36 5.00 14.57
N ASP A 47 27.28 4.30 13.90
CA ASP A 47 28.33 4.89 13.07
C ASP A 47 27.88 5.25 11.64
N GLY A 48 26.62 4.95 11.28
CA GLY A 48 26.05 5.20 9.95
C GLY A 48 26.67 4.35 8.84
N SER A 49 27.52 3.37 9.17
CA SER A 49 28.22 2.54 8.18
C SER A 49 27.30 1.55 7.48
N ARG A 50 26.23 1.13 8.16
CA ARG A 50 25.37 0.04 7.72
C ARG A 50 23.91 0.27 8.11
N PHE A 51 23.03 -0.08 7.18
CA PHE A 51 21.58 -0.10 7.35
C PHE A 51 21.11 -1.56 7.40
N TYR A 52 20.05 -1.82 8.15
CA TYR A 52 19.36 -3.10 8.21
C TYR A 52 17.93 -2.89 7.76
N VAL A 53 17.47 -3.62 6.76
CA VAL A 53 16.12 -3.47 6.19
C VAL A 53 15.32 -4.72 6.47
N ALA A 54 14.23 -4.58 7.21
CA ALA A 54 13.27 -5.65 7.47
C ALA A 54 12.30 -5.79 6.30
N SER A 55 12.09 -7.03 5.87
CA SER A 55 11.12 -7.43 4.87
C SER A 55 10.11 -8.39 5.47
N ALA A 56 8.85 -7.98 5.49
CA ALA A 56 7.73 -8.82 5.94
C ALA A 56 7.29 -9.82 4.86
N ALA A 57 7.81 -9.66 3.64
CA ALA A 57 7.55 -10.49 2.49
C ALA A 57 8.22 -11.86 2.65
N GLY A 58 7.57 -12.78 3.37
CA GLY A 58 7.97 -14.19 3.45
C GLY A 58 7.36 -15.03 2.34
N ALA A 59 8.01 -16.13 1.96
CA ALA A 59 7.37 -17.17 1.19
C ALA A 59 6.46 -18.01 2.12
N ALA A 60 5.17 -18.13 1.82
CA ALA A 60 4.25 -18.94 2.63
C ALA A 60 4.27 -20.44 2.31
N SER A 61 5.11 -20.92 1.39
CA SER A 61 5.16 -22.35 1.07
C SER A 61 6.36 -23.03 1.71
N SER A 62 6.09 -24.06 2.51
CA SER A 62 7.03 -25.17 2.72
C SER A 62 7.22 -26.03 1.47
N ASP A 63 6.53 -25.70 0.37
CA ASP A 63 6.63 -26.36 -0.91
C ASP A 63 7.88 -25.87 -1.66
N THR A 64 8.92 -26.71 -1.63
CA THR A 64 10.20 -26.51 -2.32
C THR A 64 10.10 -26.62 -3.85
N SER A 65 8.92 -26.89 -4.41
CA SER A 65 8.71 -26.90 -5.86
C SER A 65 8.58 -25.50 -6.48
N VAL A 66 8.37 -24.47 -5.65
CA VAL A 66 8.42 -23.06 -6.08
C VAL A 66 9.89 -22.59 -6.00
N PRO A 67 10.55 -22.29 -7.13
CA PRO A 67 12.00 -22.03 -7.17
C PRO A 67 12.45 -20.78 -6.37
N PHE A 68 11.51 -19.97 -5.87
CA PHE A 68 11.75 -18.72 -5.14
C PHE A 68 11.47 -18.80 -3.63
N ALA A 69 11.04 -19.96 -3.10
CA ALA A 69 10.66 -20.12 -1.69
C ALA A 69 11.81 -19.84 -0.68
N GLY A 70 13.06 -19.83 -1.15
CA GLY A 70 14.26 -19.60 -0.32
C GLY A 70 15.00 -18.28 -0.54
N ILE A 71 14.45 -17.34 -1.34
CA ILE A 71 15.15 -16.07 -1.70
C ILE A 71 14.45 -14.84 -1.09
N ALA A 72 13.53 -15.03 -0.14
CA ALA A 72 12.98 -13.94 0.63
C ALA A 72 14.03 -13.44 1.63
N GLY A 73 14.88 -12.50 1.22
CA GLY A 73 15.79 -11.81 2.12
C GLY A 73 14.97 -11.03 3.13
N SER A 74 15.00 -11.43 4.40
CA SER A 74 14.10 -10.86 5.42
C SER A 74 14.72 -9.76 6.26
N LEU A 75 16.04 -9.82 6.46
CA LEU A 75 16.80 -8.74 7.07
C LEU A 75 18.09 -8.50 6.27
N LEU A 76 18.10 -7.44 5.46
CA LEU A 76 19.24 -7.13 4.59
C LEU A 76 20.18 -6.15 5.27
N ALA A 77 21.46 -6.49 5.37
CA ALA A 77 22.52 -5.61 5.82
C ALA A 77 23.14 -4.86 4.62
N VAL A 78 22.82 -3.58 4.48
CA VAL A 78 23.30 -2.71 3.39
C VAL A 78 24.44 -1.83 3.88
N GLU A 79 25.63 -1.98 3.31
CA GLU A 79 26.74 -1.05 3.51
C GLU A 79 26.42 0.32 2.91
N ALA A 80 26.65 1.39 3.66
CA ALA A 80 26.38 2.76 3.20
C ALA A 80 27.13 3.09 1.89
N SER A 81 28.34 2.55 1.72
CA SER A 81 29.13 2.70 0.48
C SER A 81 28.54 1.99 -0.74
N ALA A 82 27.63 1.04 -0.54
CA ALA A 82 26.96 0.31 -1.62
C ALA A 82 25.65 0.99 -2.07
N SER A 83 25.21 2.05 -1.39
CA SER A 83 23.94 2.72 -1.66
C SER A 83 23.82 3.27 -3.10
N SER A 84 24.94 3.64 -3.73
CA SER A 84 24.96 4.15 -5.11
C SER A 84 25.02 3.06 -6.19
N ARG A 85 24.98 1.78 -5.83
CA ARG A 85 25.01 0.68 -6.82
C ARG A 85 23.65 0.61 -7.55
N PRO A 86 23.62 0.24 -8.84
CA PRO A 86 22.37 0.11 -9.59
C PRO A 86 21.48 -1.04 -9.11
N CYS A 87 22.05 -1.97 -8.33
CA CYS A 87 21.34 -3.01 -7.61
C CYS A 87 22.12 -3.35 -6.33
N ILE A 88 21.39 -3.42 -5.21
CA ILE A 88 21.96 -3.71 -3.90
C ILE A 88 21.56 -5.12 -3.51
N GLU A 89 22.49 -6.06 -3.69
CA GLU A 89 22.36 -7.43 -3.22
C GLU A 89 23.09 -7.58 -1.89
N SER A 90 22.44 -8.19 -0.90
CA SER A 90 23.03 -8.51 0.39
C SER A 90 22.43 -9.80 0.94
N PRO A 91 23.24 -10.70 1.51
CA PRO A 91 22.71 -11.93 2.08
C PRO A 91 21.81 -11.61 3.30
N PRO A 92 20.75 -12.40 3.54
CA PRO A 92 19.94 -12.26 4.75
C PRO A 92 20.79 -12.52 6.00
N VAL A 93 20.58 -11.73 7.04
CA VAL A 93 21.25 -11.91 8.34
C VAL A 93 20.42 -12.79 9.29
N VAL A 94 19.11 -12.83 9.08
CA VAL A 94 18.13 -13.68 9.76
C VAL A 94 17.32 -14.38 8.67
N ASP A 95 16.95 -15.64 8.87
CA ASP A 95 16.06 -16.36 7.96
C ASP A 95 14.59 -16.11 8.32
N GLY A 96 13.72 -16.02 7.32
CA GLY A 96 12.27 -15.90 7.51
C GLY A 96 11.79 -14.46 7.76
N PRO A 97 10.53 -14.13 7.40
CA PRO A 97 10.05 -12.74 7.34
C PRO A 97 10.20 -11.99 8.66
N THR A 98 10.68 -10.74 8.57
CA THR A 98 10.92 -9.84 9.69
C THR A 98 9.92 -8.70 9.65
N GLY A 99 9.19 -8.49 10.75
CA GLY A 99 8.19 -7.43 10.86
C GLY A 99 8.76 -6.11 11.40
N ALA A 100 9.81 -6.18 12.22
CA ALA A 100 10.45 -5.00 12.79
C ALA A 100 11.93 -5.23 13.09
N VAL A 101 12.72 -4.16 13.08
CA VAL A 101 14.14 -4.19 13.39
C VAL A 101 14.54 -2.95 14.19
N GLU A 102 15.41 -3.13 15.19
CA GLU A 102 15.95 -2.01 15.96
C GLU A 102 17.42 -2.22 16.31
N MET A 103 18.18 -1.13 16.41
CA MET A 103 19.56 -1.16 16.89
C MET A 103 19.63 -0.73 18.36
N ALA A 104 19.97 -1.66 19.24
CA ALA A 104 20.15 -1.35 20.65
C ALA A 104 21.37 -0.44 20.90
N PRO A 105 21.40 0.34 22.01
CA PRO A 105 22.50 1.26 22.30
C PRO A 105 23.88 0.59 22.44
N ASP A 106 23.91 -0.71 22.74
CA ASP A 106 25.14 -1.50 22.85
C ASP A 106 25.62 -2.10 21.51
N GLY A 107 24.93 -1.79 20.41
CA GLY A 107 25.23 -2.30 19.07
C GLY A 107 24.60 -3.67 18.77
N THR A 108 23.74 -4.19 19.65
CA THR A 108 22.97 -5.41 19.37
C THR A 108 21.83 -5.10 18.40
N LEU A 109 21.78 -5.81 17.28
CA LEU A 109 20.64 -5.76 16.37
C LEU A 109 19.52 -6.65 16.90
N LEU A 110 18.33 -6.07 17.02
CA LEU A 110 17.10 -6.73 17.41
C LEU A 110 16.23 -6.89 16.17
N SER A 111 15.76 -8.09 15.88
CA SER A 111 14.87 -8.38 14.75
C SER A 111 13.68 -9.19 15.25
N LEU A 112 12.47 -8.67 15.04
CA LEU A 112 11.23 -9.32 15.41
C LEU A 112 10.64 -10.03 14.18
N SER A 113 10.29 -11.31 14.30
CA SER A 113 9.61 -12.05 13.25
C SER A 113 8.32 -11.34 12.82
N ALA A 114 7.92 -11.51 11.56
CA ALA A 114 6.68 -10.89 11.06
C ALA A 114 5.42 -11.39 11.78
N ASP A 115 5.47 -12.58 12.40
CA ASP A 115 4.40 -13.11 13.25
C ASP A 115 4.43 -12.54 14.69
N GLY A 116 5.52 -11.85 15.05
CA GLY A 116 5.71 -11.22 16.35
C GLY A 116 5.95 -12.21 17.48
N ASP A 117 6.40 -13.43 17.18
CA ASP A 117 6.57 -14.54 18.12
C ASP A 117 8.04 -14.89 18.42
N GLU A 118 8.98 -14.42 17.61
CA GLU A 118 10.41 -14.64 17.77
C GLU A 118 11.19 -13.32 17.70
N LEU A 119 12.07 -13.09 18.67
CA LEU A 119 13.04 -12.00 18.70
C LEU A 119 14.45 -12.57 18.48
N HIS A 120 15.09 -12.17 17.40
CA HIS A 120 16.46 -12.51 17.06
C HIS A 120 17.39 -11.41 17.54
N LEU A 121 18.42 -11.77 18.32
CA LEU A 121 19.47 -10.88 18.79
C LEU A 121 20.77 -11.22 18.08
N LEU A 122 21.36 -10.23 17.41
CA LEU A 122 22.58 -10.38 16.64
C LEU A 122 23.63 -9.41 17.15
N GLY A 123 24.79 -9.95 17.52
CA GLY A 123 25.92 -9.14 17.99
C GLY A 123 26.59 -8.34 16.86
N ASP A 124 27.23 -7.23 17.22
CA ASP A 124 27.86 -6.25 16.32
C ASP A 124 28.87 -6.85 15.31
N ARG A 125 29.49 -7.98 15.64
CA ARG A 125 30.52 -8.64 14.79
C ARG A 125 29.97 -9.71 13.84
N GLY A 126 28.67 -10.00 13.88
CA GLY A 126 28.04 -11.11 13.15
C GLY A 126 28.46 -12.49 13.68
N GLY A 127 27.64 -13.52 13.43
CA GLY A 127 28.01 -14.93 13.64
C GLY A 127 27.03 -15.74 14.50
N ASP A 128 26.66 -15.26 15.68
CA ASP A 128 25.72 -15.96 16.55
C ASP A 128 24.39 -15.21 16.63
N VAL A 129 23.33 -15.84 16.10
CA VAL A 129 21.94 -15.37 16.25
C VAL A 129 21.34 -16.05 17.47
N ARG A 130 20.99 -15.27 18.49
CA ARG A 130 20.23 -15.78 19.64
C ARG A 130 18.75 -15.51 19.43
N THR A 131 17.95 -16.57 19.32
CA THR A 131 16.48 -16.46 19.24
C THR A 131 15.86 -16.54 20.63
N VAL A 132 14.94 -15.63 20.92
CA VAL A 132 14.11 -15.59 22.13
C VAL A 132 12.66 -15.63 21.70
N ARG A 133 11.88 -16.57 22.23
CA ARG A 133 10.43 -16.58 22.02
C ARG A 133 9.76 -15.44 22.79
N VAL A 134 8.87 -14.72 22.12
CA VAL A 134 8.06 -13.67 22.71
C VAL A 134 6.97 -14.32 23.54
N ALA A 135 6.91 -13.99 24.83
CA ALA A 135 5.99 -14.64 25.78
C ALA A 135 4.50 -14.36 25.47
N ALA A 136 4.22 -13.19 24.89
CA ALA A 136 2.90 -12.80 24.40
C ALA A 136 3.06 -12.31 22.95
N PRO A 137 3.01 -13.22 21.97
CA PRO A 137 3.15 -12.85 20.57
C PRO A 137 2.10 -11.83 20.14
N ILE A 138 2.45 -10.96 19.19
CA ILE A 138 1.51 -10.01 18.58
C ILE A 138 0.36 -10.79 17.94
N GLY A 139 0.70 -11.82 17.16
CA GLY A 139 -0.26 -12.74 16.55
C GLY A 139 -1.07 -12.06 15.44
N HIS A 140 -0.69 -12.31 14.19
CA HIS A 140 -1.42 -11.78 13.04
C HIS A 140 -2.48 -12.77 12.52
N PRO A 141 -3.66 -12.32 12.06
CA PRO A 141 -4.63 -13.20 11.44
C PRO A 141 -4.10 -13.75 10.09
N ARG A 142 -4.66 -14.86 9.61
CA ARG A 142 -4.23 -15.50 8.34
C ARG A 142 -4.28 -14.51 7.16
N GLY A 143 -5.36 -13.74 7.05
CA GLY A 143 -5.53 -12.74 5.99
C GLY A 143 -4.42 -11.69 5.97
N TYR A 144 -4.03 -11.18 7.14
CA TYR A 144 -2.90 -10.25 7.26
C TYR A 144 -1.61 -10.89 6.72
N ARG A 145 -1.28 -12.12 7.13
CA ARG A 145 -0.05 -12.78 6.69
C ARG A 145 -0.03 -12.99 5.18
N LEU A 146 -1.15 -13.43 4.60
CA LEU A 146 -1.27 -13.62 3.16
C LEU A 146 -1.18 -12.30 2.39
N PHE A 147 -1.71 -11.22 2.95
CA PHE A 147 -1.67 -9.89 2.33
C PHE A 147 -0.24 -9.31 2.25
N HIS A 148 0.61 -9.66 3.22
CA HIS A 148 2.02 -9.25 3.28
C HIS A 148 2.97 -10.25 2.62
N MET A 149 2.45 -11.40 2.18
CA MET A 149 3.24 -12.48 1.57
C MET A 149 3.83 -12.05 0.23
N GLN A 150 5.08 -12.42 -0.02
CA GLN A 150 5.69 -12.28 -1.34
C GLN A 150 5.21 -13.36 -2.30
N THR A 151 4.87 -12.96 -3.52
CA THR A 151 4.55 -13.83 -4.64
C THR A 151 5.77 -14.05 -5.57
N PRO A 152 5.71 -15.02 -6.49
CA PRO A 152 6.78 -15.23 -7.48
C PRO A 152 7.10 -14.01 -8.36
N ALA A 153 6.17 -13.05 -8.46
CA ALA A 153 6.37 -11.79 -9.17
C ALA A 153 7.17 -10.74 -8.34
N PHE A 154 7.68 -11.11 -7.16
CA PHE A 154 8.35 -10.21 -6.21
C PHE A 154 7.44 -9.03 -5.78
N LEU A 155 6.18 -9.34 -5.51
CA LEU A 155 5.17 -8.39 -5.02
C LEU A 155 4.43 -9.00 -3.82
N ALA A 156 3.87 -8.15 -2.98
CA ALA A 156 2.82 -8.47 -2.02
C ALA A 156 1.60 -7.60 -2.32
N CYS A 157 0.42 -7.94 -1.77
CA CYS A 157 -0.74 -7.04 -1.88
C CYS A 157 -0.41 -5.68 -1.26
N ALA A 158 0.30 -5.71 -0.13
CA ALA A 158 0.82 -4.53 0.56
C ALA A 158 1.84 -3.71 -0.24
N SER A 159 2.42 -4.22 -1.34
CA SER A 159 3.34 -3.45 -2.19
C SER A 159 2.63 -2.29 -2.90
N CYS A 160 1.36 -2.47 -3.28
CA CYS A 160 0.53 -1.41 -3.87
C CYS A 160 -0.53 -0.90 -2.88
N HIS A 161 -0.93 -1.74 -1.92
CA HIS A 161 -1.93 -1.42 -0.92
C HIS A 161 -1.32 -1.45 0.52
N PRO A 162 -0.31 -0.63 0.85
CA PRO A 162 0.33 -0.63 2.16
C PRO A 162 -0.69 -0.47 3.30
N GLU A 163 -0.72 -1.44 4.22
CA GLU A 163 -1.71 -1.55 5.31
C GLU A 163 -3.18 -1.44 4.83
N GLY A 164 -3.43 -1.80 3.57
CA GLY A 164 -4.72 -1.70 2.90
C GLY A 164 -5.12 -0.31 2.43
N ALA A 165 -4.27 0.71 2.57
CA ALA A 165 -4.46 1.97 1.86
C ALA A 165 -3.55 2.02 0.62
N GLU A 166 -3.76 2.98 -0.28
CA GLU A 166 -3.24 2.95 -1.65
C GLU A 166 -1.90 3.68 -1.83
N ASP A 167 -1.06 3.16 -2.73
CA ASP A 167 0.23 3.75 -3.13
C ASP A 167 0.09 5.02 -4.00
N GLY A 168 -1.12 5.27 -4.49
CA GLY A 168 -1.50 6.34 -5.37
C GLY A 168 -0.86 6.36 -6.76
N PHE A 169 -0.22 5.25 -7.16
CA PHE A 169 0.41 5.10 -8.46
C PHE A 169 -0.62 4.83 -9.55
N VAL A 170 -0.36 5.33 -10.75
CA VAL A 170 -1.20 5.13 -11.94
C VAL A 170 -0.54 4.08 -12.84
N TRP A 171 -1.15 2.91 -12.91
CA TRP A 171 -0.72 1.80 -13.75
C TRP A 171 -1.33 1.91 -15.13
N ASN A 172 -0.57 1.61 -16.19
CA ASN A 172 -1.11 1.58 -17.55
C ASN A 172 -1.41 0.15 -17.98
N PHE A 173 -2.68 -0.24 -17.92
CA PHE A 173 -3.13 -1.57 -18.32
C PHE A 173 -3.54 -1.60 -19.79
N GLN A 174 -3.31 -2.73 -20.46
CA GLN A 174 -3.78 -2.93 -21.83
C GLN A 174 -4.92 -3.96 -21.80
N PRO A 175 -6.11 -3.66 -22.35
CA PRO A 175 -6.50 -2.45 -23.08
C PRO A 175 -7.10 -1.33 -22.20
N ALA A 176 -7.24 -1.52 -20.89
CA ALA A 176 -8.04 -0.63 -20.02
C ALA A 176 -7.47 0.80 -19.84
N GLY A 177 -6.22 1.05 -20.19
CA GLY A 177 -5.55 2.34 -20.03
C GLY A 177 -5.10 2.62 -18.58
N PRO A 178 -4.89 3.90 -18.23
CA PRO A 178 -4.40 4.29 -16.91
C PRO A 178 -5.42 3.95 -15.82
N ARG A 179 -4.98 3.29 -14.75
CA ARG A 179 -5.76 2.98 -13.56
C ARG A 179 -4.91 3.17 -12.31
N ARG A 180 -5.38 4.02 -11.42
CA ARG A 180 -4.80 4.26 -10.12
C ARG A 180 -5.11 3.09 -9.19
N THR A 181 -4.18 2.71 -8.33
CA THR A 181 -4.49 1.80 -7.22
C THR A 181 -5.63 2.37 -6.37
N GLN A 182 -6.58 1.56 -5.92
CA GLN A 182 -7.70 2.00 -5.07
C GLN A 182 -7.47 1.61 -3.61
N THR A 183 -7.93 2.41 -2.65
CA THR A 183 -7.87 2.01 -1.24
C THR A 183 -8.71 0.76 -0.96
N LEU A 184 -8.30 -0.02 0.05
CA LEU A 184 -9.02 -1.18 0.57
C LEU A 184 -9.55 -0.95 2.00
N THR A 185 -9.38 0.26 2.56
CA THR A 185 -9.88 0.61 3.90
C THR A 185 -11.34 1.02 3.88
N GLY A 186 -12.04 0.83 5.00
CA GLY A 186 -13.37 1.40 5.21
C GLY A 186 -14.53 0.53 4.75
N GLY A 187 -14.40 -0.79 4.87
CA GLY A 187 -15.47 -1.75 4.59
C GLY A 187 -15.77 -1.89 3.10
N ILE A 188 -14.74 -2.13 2.28
CA ILE A 188 -14.92 -2.18 0.83
C ILE A 188 -15.81 -3.34 0.37
N MET A 189 -16.11 -4.33 1.20
CA MET A 189 -16.97 -5.45 0.75
C MET A 189 -18.39 -4.99 0.40
N ASP A 190 -18.83 -3.86 0.94
CA ASP A 190 -20.11 -3.22 0.61
C ASP A 190 -20.05 -2.34 -0.66
N THR A 191 -18.88 -2.26 -1.33
CA THR A 191 -18.68 -1.43 -2.53
C THR A 191 -18.52 -2.25 -3.82
N ALA A 192 -18.97 -3.51 -3.81
CA ALA A 192 -19.02 -4.31 -5.03
C ALA A 192 -20.06 -3.74 -6.02
N PRO A 193 -19.83 -3.85 -7.34
CA PRO A 193 -18.69 -4.48 -8.00
C PRO A 193 -17.38 -3.67 -7.90
N PHE A 194 -16.25 -4.37 -7.83
CA PHE A 194 -14.92 -3.79 -7.65
C PHE A 194 -14.26 -3.35 -8.97
N HIS A 195 -13.09 -2.71 -8.82
CA HIS A 195 -12.35 -1.94 -9.82
C HIS A 195 -13.04 -0.65 -10.27
N TRP A 196 -12.27 0.25 -10.88
CA TRP A 196 -12.77 1.49 -11.48
C TRP A 196 -13.92 1.24 -12.46
N SER A 197 -13.84 0.17 -13.25
CA SER A 197 -14.87 -0.22 -14.23
C SER A 197 -16.11 -0.87 -13.62
N GLY A 198 -16.12 -1.21 -12.33
CA GLY A 198 -17.23 -1.93 -11.71
C GLY A 198 -17.51 -3.28 -12.39
N ASP A 199 -16.46 -3.95 -12.88
CA ASP A 199 -16.56 -5.18 -13.68
C ASP A 199 -16.20 -6.45 -12.89
N GLN A 200 -15.81 -6.31 -11.63
CA GLN A 200 -15.44 -7.43 -10.77
C GLN A 200 -16.55 -7.71 -9.74
N PRO A 201 -17.36 -8.76 -9.91
CA PRO A 201 -18.56 -8.96 -9.07
C PRO A 201 -18.27 -9.17 -7.58
N GLY A 202 -17.10 -9.73 -7.24
CA GLY A 202 -16.72 -9.95 -5.84
C GLY A 202 -15.24 -10.24 -5.66
N MET A 203 -14.87 -10.54 -4.41
CA MET A 203 -13.46 -10.65 -4.03
C MET A 203 -12.75 -11.83 -4.69
N HIS A 204 -13.46 -12.94 -4.90
CA HIS A 204 -12.96 -14.11 -5.60
C HIS A 204 -12.61 -13.79 -7.07
N ASP A 205 -13.38 -12.92 -7.74
CA ASP A 205 -13.14 -12.54 -9.14
C ASP A 205 -11.93 -11.62 -9.29
N ILE A 206 -11.89 -10.54 -8.48
CA ILE A 206 -10.79 -9.57 -8.51
C ILE A 206 -9.46 -10.20 -8.06
N MET A 207 -9.49 -11.09 -7.06
CA MET A 207 -8.29 -11.82 -6.65
C MET A 207 -7.84 -12.79 -7.73
N ARG A 208 -8.75 -13.50 -8.41
CA ARG A 208 -8.35 -14.37 -9.52
C ARG A 208 -7.63 -13.58 -10.63
N GLY A 209 -8.20 -12.45 -11.07
CA GLY A 209 -7.59 -11.62 -12.11
C GLY A 209 -6.26 -11.00 -11.67
N THR A 210 -6.22 -10.42 -10.47
CA THR A 210 -5.01 -9.76 -9.94
C THR A 210 -3.90 -10.77 -9.63
N LEU A 211 -4.22 -11.85 -8.93
CA LEU A 211 -3.22 -12.83 -8.50
C LEU A 211 -2.63 -13.60 -9.68
N LEU A 212 -3.46 -14.08 -10.61
CA LEU A 212 -2.97 -14.87 -11.75
C LEU A 212 -2.23 -13.99 -12.77
N GLU A 213 -2.81 -12.84 -13.14
CA GLU A 213 -2.28 -12.06 -14.26
C GLU A 213 -1.15 -11.12 -13.83
N ARG A 214 -1.19 -10.60 -12.60
CA ARG A 214 -0.24 -9.56 -12.14
C ARG A 214 0.76 -10.10 -11.13
N MET A 215 0.29 -10.88 -10.16
CA MET A 215 1.14 -11.35 -9.06
C MET A 215 1.70 -12.76 -9.26
N GLN A 216 1.36 -13.43 -10.37
CA GLN A 216 1.81 -14.77 -10.75
C GLN A 216 1.64 -15.81 -9.63
N THR A 217 0.53 -15.73 -8.90
CA THR A 217 0.18 -16.66 -7.83
C THR A 217 -1.31 -17.03 -7.88
N SER A 218 -1.71 -18.00 -7.07
CA SER A 218 -3.11 -18.33 -6.82
C SER A 218 -3.32 -18.65 -5.36
N PHE A 219 -4.46 -18.22 -4.83
CA PHE A 219 -4.94 -18.58 -3.50
C PHE A 219 -6.16 -19.50 -3.62
N ASP A 220 -6.32 -20.39 -2.65
CA ASP A 220 -7.55 -21.18 -2.54
C ASP A 220 -8.70 -20.34 -1.96
N ALA A 221 -9.90 -20.91 -1.90
CA ALA A 221 -11.07 -20.18 -1.43
C ALA A 221 -10.95 -19.75 0.04
N ASP A 222 -10.32 -20.57 0.90
CA ASP A 222 -10.16 -20.27 2.32
C ASP A 222 -9.16 -19.11 2.52
N ASP A 223 -8.13 -19.04 1.68
CA ASP A 223 -7.18 -17.93 1.63
C ASP A 223 -7.83 -16.63 1.18
N VAL A 224 -8.65 -16.68 0.12
CA VAL A 224 -9.40 -15.52 -0.36
C VAL A 224 -10.35 -15.02 0.73
N ASP A 225 -11.07 -15.91 1.42
CA ASP A 225 -11.98 -15.55 2.50
C ASP A 225 -11.23 -14.94 3.69
N ALA A 226 -10.06 -15.49 4.04
CA ALA A 226 -9.22 -14.95 5.11
C ALA A 226 -8.72 -13.53 4.78
N ILE A 227 -8.27 -13.28 3.55
CA ILE A 227 -7.84 -11.94 3.11
C ILE A 227 -9.04 -10.99 3.08
N SER A 228 -10.18 -11.42 2.54
CA SER A 228 -11.42 -10.64 2.48
C SER A 228 -11.83 -10.15 3.87
N ALA A 229 -11.87 -11.07 4.85
CA ALA A 229 -12.23 -10.75 6.23
C ALA A 229 -11.25 -9.76 6.88
N TRP A 230 -9.95 -9.87 6.57
CA TRP A 230 -8.97 -8.93 7.09
C TRP A 230 -9.12 -7.54 6.45
N VAL A 231 -9.23 -7.47 5.12
CA VAL A 231 -9.44 -6.22 4.38
C VAL A 231 -10.70 -5.49 4.86
N ASP A 232 -11.81 -6.21 5.02
CA ASP A 232 -13.07 -5.63 5.46
C ASP A 232 -13.01 -5.08 6.90
N SER A 233 -12.11 -5.63 7.72
CA SER A 233 -11.88 -5.15 9.09
C SER A 233 -11.07 -3.84 9.17
N LEU A 234 -10.47 -3.40 8.06
CA LEU A 234 -9.60 -2.23 8.04
C LEU A 234 -10.41 -0.95 8.22
N PRO A 235 -10.14 -0.14 9.26
CA PRO A 235 -10.89 1.09 9.50
C PRO A 235 -10.56 2.14 8.45
N ALA A 236 -11.55 2.95 8.09
CA ALA A 236 -11.29 4.17 7.34
C ALA A 236 -10.43 5.14 8.20
N PRO A 237 -9.40 5.77 7.63
CA PRO A 237 -8.70 6.87 8.28
C PRO A 237 -9.67 7.99 8.66
N ARG A 238 -9.41 8.68 9.77
CA ARG A 238 -10.28 9.78 10.21
C ARG A 238 -10.18 10.97 9.25
N GLY A 239 -11.33 11.54 8.91
CA GLY A 239 -11.41 12.83 8.24
C GLY A 239 -11.02 14.01 9.13
N ASP A 240 -10.78 15.16 8.50
CA ASP A 240 -10.47 16.43 9.14
C ASP A 240 -11.76 17.15 9.55
N THR A 241 -12.01 17.22 10.86
CA THR A 241 -13.23 17.81 11.44
C THR A 241 -13.00 19.16 12.11
N ARG A 242 -11.84 19.81 11.88
CA ARG A 242 -11.43 21.01 12.60
C ARG A 242 -12.33 22.23 12.38
N ASP A 243 -12.89 22.41 11.19
CA ASP A 243 -13.77 23.54 10.85
C ASP A 243 -15.22 23.09 10.65
N ALA A 244 -15.93 22.91 11.77
CA ALA A 244 -17.32 22.46 11.77
C ALA A 244 -18.26 23.39 10.99
N ALA A 245 -17.97 24.70 10.94
CA ALA A 245 -18.82 25.66 10.25
C ALA A 245 -18.67 25.56 8.73
N ALA A 246 -17.43 25.42 8.23
CA ALA A 246 -17.17 25.16 6.81
C ALA A 246 -17.72 23.80 6.36
N ILE A 247 -17.57 22.77 7.20
CA ILE A 247 -18.10 21.42 6.93
C ILE A 247 -19.63 21.46 6.75
N GLU A 248 -20.35 22.14 7.63
CA GLU A 248 -21.82 22.19 7.53
C GLU A 248 -22.29 22.96 6.28
N ARG A 249 -21.62 24.06 5.91
CA ARG A 249 -21.89 24.76 4.65
C ARG A 249 -21.57 23.89 3.45
N GLY A 250 -20.42 23.21 3.49
CA GLY A 250 -19.96 22.28 2.45
C GLY A 250 -20.91 21.13 2.21
N ARG A 251 -21.52 20.59 3.28
CA ARG A 251 -22.56 19.56 3.20
C ARG A 251 -23.80 20.06 2.44
N GLY A 252 -24.18 21.33 2.65
CA GLY A 252 -25.23 21.98 1.87
C GLY A 252 -24.86 22.10 0.38
N HIS A 253 -23.64 22.53 0.10
CA HIS A 253 -23.13 22.62 -1.27
C HIS A 253 -23.08 21.27 -1.97
N PHE A 254 -22.66 20.21 -1.28
CA PHE A 254 -22.60 18.84 -1.78
C PHE A 254 -23.95 18.36 -2.32
N GLY A 255 -25.03 18.59 -1.56
CA GLY A 255 -26.39 18.29 -2.01
C GLY A 255 -26.82 19.16 -3.20
N SER A 256 -26.60 20.48 -3.12
CA SER A 256 -27.01 21.41 -4.19
C SER A 256 -26.25 21.21 -5.52
N ALA A 257 -25.03 20.67 -5.45
CA ALA A 257 -24.20 20.38 -6.62
C ALA A 257 -24.50 19.01 -7.26
N GLY A 258 -25.47 18.26 -6.74
CA GLY A 258 -25.86 16.94 -7.25
C GLY A 258 -24.89 15.81 -6.85
N CYS A 259 -23.93 16.05 -5.95
CA CYS A 259 -22.96 15.02 -5.57
C CYS A 259 -23.64 13.82 -4.90
N ALA A 260 -24.71 14.08 -4.16
CA ALA A 260 -25.51 13.06 -3.46
C ALA A 260 -26.29 12.12 -4.38
N ASP A 261 -26.37 12.40 -5.69
CA ASP A 261 -27.05 11.50 -6.63
C ASP A 261 -26.23 10.22 -6.89
N CYS A 262 -24.90 10.29 -6.73
CA CYS A 262 -23.98 9.17 -6.92
C CYS A 262 -23.19 8.84 -5.64
N HIS A 263 -22.90 9.83 -4.80
CA HIS A 263 -22.13 9.67 -3.56
C HIS A 263 -23.05 9.86 -2.35
N SER A 264 -23.73 8.80 -1.95
CA SER A 264 -24.76 8.84 -0.90
C SER A 264 -24.65 7.70 0.11
N GLY A 265 -25.45 7.79 1.18
CA GLY A 265 -25.45 6.82 2.26
C GLY A 265 -24.15 6.82 3.08
N ASP A 266 -24.05 5.88 4.01
CA ASP A 266 -22.88 5.76 4.90
C ASP A 266 -21.61 5.38 4.13
N ALA A 267 -21.74 4.61 3.05
CA ALA A 267 -20.63 4.23 2.17
C ALA A 267 -20.19 5.35 1.22
N MET A 268 -20.97 6.44 1.10
CA MET A 268 -20.71 7.56 0.17
C MET A 268 -20.51 7.13 -1.30
N THR A 269 -21.30 6.16 -1.74
CA THR A 269 -21.34 5.64 -3.11
C THR A 269 -22.68 4.97 -3.37
N ASP A 270 -23.10 4.96 -4.63
CA ASP A 270 -24.22 4.18 -5.14
C ASP A 270 -23.80 2.84 -5.78
N ASN A 271 -22.50 2.59 -5.86
CA ASN A 271 -21.87 1.43 -6.51
C ASN A 271 -22.25 1.24 -7.98
N THR A 272 -22.62 2.32 -8.68
CA THR A 272 -22.98 2.25 -10.11
C THR A 272 -22.05 3.07 -10.99
N ASN A 273 -22.05 2.75 -12.30
CA ASN A 273 -21.16 3.38 -13.26
C ASN A 273 -21.77 4.65 -13.84
N HIS A 274 -21.02 5.75 -13.79
CA HIS A 274 -21.42 7.05 -14.34
C HIS A 274 -20.36 7.63 -15.26
N LEU A 275 -20.80 8.34 -16.29
CA LEU A 275 -19.92 9.15 -17.14
C LEU A 275 -19.72 10.52 -16.50
N VAL A 276 -18.54 10.75 -15.91
CA VAL A 276 -18.23 11.98 -15.14
C VAL A 276 -17.26 12.93 -15.86
N GLY A 277 -17.35 13.01 -17.19
CA GLY A 277 -16.49 13.90 -17.98
C GLY A 277 -15.05 13.41 -18.16
N THR A 278 -14.78 12.15 -17.84
CA THR A 278 -13.43 11.53 -17.91
C THR A 278 -13.26 10.55 -19.07
N GLY A 279 -14.16 10.55 -20.05
CA GLY A 279 -14.05 9.82 -21.32
C GLY A 279 -14.85 8.51 -21.39
N GLU A 280 -14.97 7.77 -20.29
CA GLU A 280 -15.77 6.55 -20.18
C GLU A 280 -16.48 6.46 -18.81
N PRO A 281 -17.50 5.58 -18.66
CA PRO A 281 -18.17 5.38 -17.39
C PRO A 281 -17.30 4.64 -16.37
N PHE A 282 -17.34 5.10 -15.12
CA PHE A 282 -16.65 4.47 -13.99
C PHE A 282 -17.60 4.31 -12.81
N GLN A 283 -17.41 3.24 -12.03
CA GLN A 283 -18.09 3.03 -10.77
C GLN A 283 -17.80 4.20 -9.82
N SER A 284 -18.81 4.79 -9.21
CA SER A 284 -18.67 5.89 -8.24
C SER A 284 -17.83 5.44 -7.04
N PRO A 285 -16.55 5.82 -6.89
CA PRO A 285 -15.79 5.35 -5.73
C PRO A 285 -16.39 5.92 -4.43
N SER A 286 -16.38 5.13 -3.35
CA SER A 286 -16.72 5.64 -2.01
C SER A 286 -15.90 6.89 -1.67
N LEU A 287 -16.55 7.93 -1.14
CA LEU A 287 -15.85 9.14 -0.65
C LEU A 287 -15.42 9.08 0.82
N VAL A 288 -15.64 7.96 1.51
CA VAL A 288 -15.19 7.77 2.91
C VAL A 288 -13.67 7.98 2.98
N ALA A 289 -13.16 8.80 3.88
CA ALA A 289 -11.73 9.11 3.97
C ALA A 289 -11.07 9.58 2.66
N VAL A 290 -11.82 10.21 1.74
CA VAL A 290 -11.29 10.62 0.41
C VAL A 290 -10.11 11.59 0.51
N SER A 291 -9.98 12.33 1.61
CA SER A 291 -8.86 13.24 1.84
C SER A 291 -7.47 12.57 1.82
N HIS A 292 -7.40 11.26 2.07
CA HIS A 292 -6.15 10.49 2.13
C HIS A 292 -5.77 9.86 0.78
N ARG A 293 -6.56 10.09 -0.27
CA ARG A 293 -6.53 9.31 -1.52
C ARG A 293 -6.00 10.10 -2.72
N ALA A 294 -5.16 11.10 -2.51
CA ALA A 294 -4.61 11.90 -3.60
C ALA A 294 -3.48 11.16 -4.35
N PRO A 295 -3.23 11.48 -5.64
CA PRO A 295 -4.13 12.18 -6.57
C PRO A 295 -5.46 11.46 -6.90
N PHE A 296 -6.42 12.18 -7.46
CA PHE A 296 -7.80 11.75 -7.70
C PHE A 296 -8.08 11.38 -9.15
N PHE A 297 -9.22 10.72 -9.35
CA PHE A 297 -9.67 10.02 -10.57
C PHE A 297 -8.86 8.76 -10.91
N HIS A 298 -9.43 7.96 -11.81
CA HIS A 298 -8.86 6.70 -12.26
C HIS A 298 -7.47 6.84 -12.89
N ASP A 299 -7.13 8.01 -13.42
CA ASP A 299 -5.83 8.27 -14.06
C ASP A 299 -4.95 9.25 -13.27
N GLY A 300 -5.34 9.60 -12.04
CA GLY A 300 -4.58 10.49 -11.17
C GLY A 300 -4.44 11.93 -11.67
N ARG A 301 -5.27 12.39 -12.61
CA ARG A 301 -5.12 13.74 -13.22
C ARG A 301 -5.35 14.91 -12.25
N ALA A 302 -6.07 14.69 -11.15
CA ALA A 302 -6.42 15.73 -10.20
C ALA A 302 -5.53 15.65 -8.95
N ALA A 303 -4.63 16.60 -8.74
CA ALA A 303 -3.71 16.57 -7.60
C ALA A 303 -4.40 16.94 -6.27
N ARG A 304 -5.50 17.71 -6.34
CA ARG A 304 -6.25 18.19 -5.17
C ARG A 304 -7.73 17.89 -5.34
N LEU A 305 -8.47 17.80 -4.22
CA LEU A 305 -9.92 17.61 -4.23
C LEU A 305 -10.63 18.68 -5.07
N ALA A 306 -10.21 19.95 -4.99
CA ALA A 306 -10.80 21.02 -5.78
C ALA A 306 -10.61 20.83 -7.30
N ASP A 307 -9.59 20.08 -7.72
CA ASP A 307 -9.32 19.80 -9.14
C ASP A 307 -10.28 18.73 -9.69
N THR A 308 -11.08 18.06 -8.85
CA THR A 308 -12.12 17.12 -9.29
C THR A 308 -13.43 17.78 -9.70
N PHE A 309 -13.58 19.09 -9.42
CA PHE A 309 -14.77 19.88 -9.75
C PHE A 309 -14.75 20.31 -11.22
N ILE A 310 -14.88 19.32 -12.10
CA ILE A 310 -14.89 19.50 -13.56
C ILE A 310 -16.33 19.47 -14.11
N ALA A 311 -16.53 20.00 -15.31
CA ALA A 311 -17.81 19.90 -16.00
C ALA A 311 -18.18 18.43 -16.27
N GLY A 312 -19.43 18.07 -16.00
CA GLY A 312 -19.93 16.69 -16.12
C GLY A 312 -19.73 15.81 -14.88
N HIS A 313 -19.08 16.32 -13.83
CA HIS A 313 -18.97 15.65 -12.52
C HIS A 313 -19.74 16.46 -11.47
N GLY A 314 -21.06 16.53 -11.65
CA GLY A 314 -21.95 17.43 -10.91
C GLY A 314 -21.72 18.92 -11.23
N GLU A 315 -22.29 19.79 -10.41
CA GLU A 315 -22.31 21.25 -10.62
C GLU A 315 -21.30 21.99 -9.73
N ALA A 316 -20.39 21.29 -9.06
CA ALA A 316 -19.37 21.89 -8.21
C ALA A 316 -18.43 22.83 -9.00
N HIS A 317 -18.27 22.60 -10.30
CA HIS A 317 -17.51 23.45 -11.22
C HIS A 317 -18.17 24.83 -11.44
N ALA A 318 -19.45 25.02 -11.11
CA ALA A 318 -20.16 26.29 -11.23
C ALA A 318 -20.17 27.11 -9.93
N LEU A 319 -19.77 26.51 -8.81
CA LEU A 319 -19.68 27.17 -7.50
C LEU A 319 -18.55 28.22 -7.49
N ASP A 320 -18.76 29.29 -6.70
CA ASP A 320 -17.72 30.27 -6.42
C ASP A 320 -16.61 29.71 -5.51
N ALA A 321 -15.57 30.51 -5.28
CA ALA A 321 -14.38 30.06 -4.56
C ALA A 321 -14.66 29.67 -3.10
N ASP A 322 -15.52 30.42 -2.41
CA ASP A 322 -15.83 30.19 -1.00
C ASP A 322 -16.68 28.92 -0.85
N ALA A 323 -17.71 28.75 -1.70
CA ALA A 323 -18.53 27.55 -1.71
C ALA A 323 -17.73 26.28 -2.05
N ARG A 324 -16.76 26.38 -2.98
CA ARG A 324 -15.83 25.27 -3.27
C ARG A 324 -14.92 24.95 -2.09
N ALA A 325 -14.44 25.96 -1.37
CA ALA A 325 -13.59 25.76 -0.20
C ALA A 325 -14.36 25.05 0.92
N ASP A 326 -15.61 25.46 1.16
CA ASP A 326 -16.51 24.78 2.10
C ASP A 326 -16.81 23.34 1.66
N LEU A 327 -17.07 23.10 0.37
CA LEU A 327 -17.27 21.75 -0.16
C LEU A 327 -16.03 20.86 0.04
N VAL A 328 -14.83 21.41 -0.18
CA VAL A 328 -13.57 20.69 0.11
C VAL A 328 -13.43 20.40 1.60
N ALA A 329 -13.83 21.31 2.49
CA ALA A 329 -13.82 21.06 3.93
C ALA A 329 -14.74 19.89 4.29
N TYR A 330 -15.95 19.84 3.73
CA TYR A 330 -16.86 18.71 3.90
C TYR A 330 -16.27 17.39 3.38
N LEU A 331 -15.75 17.36 2.14
CA LEU A 331 -15.11 16.17 1.57
C LEU A 331 -13.91 15.69 2.40
N ARG A 332 -13.16 16.61 3.01
CA ARG A 332 -12.05 16.25 3.90
C ARG A 332 -12.49 15.64 5.23
N SER A 333 -13.71 15.93 5.65
CA SER A 333 -14.27 15.45 6.91
C SER A 333 -14.88 14.05 6.81
N LEU A 334 -15.14 13.57 5.60
CA LEU A 334 -15.55 12.19 5.30
C LEU A 334 -14.41 11.21 5.55
#